data_AF-A0A259S3G0-F1
#
_entry.id   AF-A0A259S3G0-F1
#
_cell.length_a   1.000
_cell.length_b   1.000
_cell.length_c   1.000
_cell.angle_alpha   90.00
_cell.angle_beta   90.00
_cell.angle_gamma   90.00
#
_symmetry.space_group_name_H-M   'P 1'
#
loop_
_entity.id
_entity.type
_entity.pdbx_description
1 polymer ?
#
loop_
_entity_poly.entity_id
_entity_poly.type
_entity_poly.pdbx_seq_one_letter_code
_entity_poly.pdbx_strand_id
1 'polypeptide(L)'
;TELEDHEPFELDGLQRWQLKKEINDRVRHQLAIQAHATSQMTTPTIEHISALISTQYGQARLGGRLPIVSPAFEYSELLPLIDQWQRWLELNLRFHQTAAKSPVRSIRSDRGIMLEASVPDVYSTESSIPNETLARLIFIEGKLHRGQDIEWHKCVAQWPAHLLAQLTHGSVETYLIGETGTLCFTPIETEMAKQHLLTLLDAWFDAVQAPYPLACKTAFCLLAQEMTPENTDSALKKARECFEGNMKAPGEVTNSPALARLWPDFSTLINGQSFAKKQFTELSQIIYAPIKDAIEAR
;
A
#
# COMPACT_ATOMS: atom_id res chain seq x y z
N THR A 1 -9.96 -24.47 19.57
CA THR A 1 -9.94 -23.05 19.92
C THR A 1 -9.43 -23.00 21.34
N GLU A 2 -8.15 -22.70 21.53
CA GLU A 2 -7.63 -22.46 22.87
C GLU A 2 -8.32 -21.19 23.39
N LEU A 3 -9.07 -21.34 24.49
CA LEU A 3 -9.60 -20.20 25.22
C LEU A 3 -8.43 -19.65 26.03
N GLU A 4 -8.14 -18.35 25.87
CA GLU A 4 -7.11 -17.69 26.68
C GLU A 4 -7.58 -17.61 28.14
N ASP A 5 -6.80 -18.19 29.06
CA ASP A 5 -7.13 -18.29 30.49
C ASP A 5 -7.01 -16.94 31.25
N HIS A 6 -6.57 -15.88 30.58
CA HIS A 6 -6.27 -14.59 31.19
C HIS A 6 -6.80 -13.41 30.37
N GLU A 7 -7.06 -12.29 31.04
CA GLU A 7 -7.33 -11.02 30.37
C GLU A 7 -6.10 -10.57 29.55
N PRO A 8 -6.28 -9.88 28.42
CA PRO A 8 -5.17 -9.42 27.59
C PRO A 8 -4.41 -8.30 28.33
N PHE A 9 -3.17 -8.57 28.74
CA PHE A 9 -2.29 -7.56 29.36
C PHE A 9 -1.59 -6.66 28.34
N GLU A 10 -1.40 -7.17 27.12
CA GLU A 10 -0.90 -6.43 25.97
C GLU A 10 -1.61 -6.92 24.72
N LEU A 11 -1.66 -6.05 23.70
CA LEU A 11 -2.07 -6.46 22.36
C LEU A 11 -0.83 -6.83 21.56
N ASP A 12 -0.86 -8.00 20.91
CA ASP A 12 0.16 -8.35 19.94
C ASP A 12 0.09 -7.48 18.66
N GLY A 13 1.05 -7.64 17.75
CA GLY A 13 1.09 -6.86 16.53
C GLY A 13 -0.13 -7.04 15.61
N LEU A 14 -0.71 -8.24 15.57
CA LEU A 14 -1.87 -8.57 14.74
C LEU A 14 -3.15 -8.00 15.36
N GLN A 15 -3.35 -8.17 16.66
CA GLN A 15 -4.47 -7.64 17.43
C GLN A 15 -4.51 -6.11 17.37
N ARG A 16 -3.36 -5.44 17.55
CA ARG A 16 -3.27 -3.97 17.37
C ARG A 16 -3.68 -3.56 15.97
N TRP A 17 -3.18 -4.26 14.95
CA TRP A 17 -3.53 -3.95 13.56
C TRP A 17 -5.02 -4.15 13.27
N GLN A 18 -5.61 -5.26 13.75
CA GLN A 18 -7.04 -5.55 13.59
C GLN A 18 -7.92 -4.49 14.26
N LEU A 19 -7.58 -4.08 15.49
CA LEU A 19 -8.28 -3.02 16.21
C LEU A 19 -8.27 -1.71 15.44
N LYS A 20 -7.08 -1.27 14.99
CA LYS A 20 -6.92 -0.02 14.24
C LYS A 20 -7.71 -0.02 12.93
N LYS A 21 -7.66 -1.13 12.20
CA LYS A 21 -8.45 -1.33 10.98
C LYS A 21 -9.95 -1.23 11.28
N GLU A 22 -10.43 -1.91 12.31
CA GLU A 22 -11.85 -1.87 12.71
C GLU A 22 -12.29 -0.43 13.05
N ILE A 23 -11.48 0.31 13.80
CA ILE A 23 -11.76 1.71 14.13
C ILE A 23 -11.86 2.55 12.85
N ASN A 24 -10.89 2.44 11.93
CA ASN A 24 -10.90 3.16 10.66
C ASN A 24 -12.15 2.85 9.83
N ASP A 25 -12.50 1.58 9.68
CA ASP A 25 -13.67 1.14 8.91
C ASP A 25 -14.97 1.69 9.52
N ARG A 26 -15.10 1.68 10.85
CA ARG A 26 -16.27 2.24 11.55
C ARG A 26 -16.37 3.76 11.41
N VAL A 27 -15.25 4.48 11.52
CA VAL A 27 -15.23 5.94 11.34
C VAL A 27 -15.63 6.30 9.90
N ARG A 28 -15.07 5.62 8.89
CA ARG A 28 -15.46 5.80 7.47
C ARG A 28 -16.96 5.59 7.27
N HIS A 29 -17.49 4.49 7.81
CA HIS A 29 -18.90 4.16 7.69
C HIS A 29 -19.81 5.20 8.34
N GLN A 30 -19.45 5.71 9.52
CA GLN A 30 -20.21 6.77 10.21
C GLN A 30 -20.20 8.08 9.42
N LEU A 31 -19.04 8.48 8.87
CA LEU A 31 -18.95 9.67 8.03
C LEU A 31 -19.77 9.54 6.75
N ALA A 32 -19.77 8.36 6.11
CA ALA A 32 -20.60 8.10 4.93
C ALA A 32 -22.10 8.23 5.24
N ILE A 33 -22.57 7.64 6.35
CA ILE A 33 -23.97 7.78 6.79
C ILE A 33 -24.33 9.25 7.04
N GLN A 34 -23.46 10.00 7.72
CA GLN A 34 -23.69 11.42 8.02
C GLN A 34 -23.78 12.27 6.74
N ALA A 35 -22.90 12.01 5.77
CA ALA A 35 -22.93 12.68 4.46
C ALA A 35 -24.24 12.39 3.71
N HIS A 36 -24.74 11.15 3.74
CA HIS A 36 -26.03 10.81 3.13
C HIS A 36 -27.23 11.43 3.85
N ALA A 37 -27.20 11.54 5.17
CA ALA A 37 -28.34 12.02 5.96
C ALA A 37 -28.54 13.54 5.89
N THR A 38 -27.45 14.32 5.79
CA THR A 38 -27.51 15.78 6.04
C THR A 38 -27.88 16.58 4.78
N SER A 39 -27.88 15.99 3.58
CA SER A 39 -28.04 16.67 2.27
C SER A 39 -27.07 17.86 2.01
N GLN A 40 -26.22 18.19 2.98
CA GLN A 40 -25.16 19.18 2.96
C GLN A 40 -23.85 18.45 3.23
N MET A 41 -22.88 18.57 2.32
CA MET A 41 -21.51 18.10 2.54
C MET A 41 -20.81 19.06 3.51
N THR A 42 -21.08 18.94 4.81
CA THR A 42 -20.20 19.55 5.81
C THR A 42 -18.95 18.70 5.92
N THR A 43 -17.80 19.25 5.56
CA THR A 43 -16.51 18.59 5.75
C THR A 43 -16.32 18.31 7.24
N PRO A 44 -16.09 17.05 7.66
CA PRO A 44 -15.91 16.74 9.06
C PRO A 44 -14.66 17.42 9.61
N THR A 45 -14.71 17.89 10.86
CA THR A 45 -13.52 18.46 11.52
C THR A 45 -12.69 17.36 12.17
N ILE A 46 -11.42 17.66 12.46
CA ILE A 46 -10.53 16.71 13.13
C ILE A 46 -10.99 16.40 14.56
N GLU A 47 -11.64 17.34 15.24
CA GLU A 47 -12.20 17.13 16.58
C GLU A 47 -13.34 16.12 16.55
N HIS A 48 -14.22 16.20 15.54
CA HIS A 48 -15.29 15.24 15.34
C HIS A 48 -14.74 13.84 15.08
N ILE A 49 -13.76 13.70 14.18
CA ILE A 49 -13.15 12.41 13.88
C ILE A 49 -12.42 11.84 15.12
N SER A 50 -11.70 12.68 15.86
CA SER A 50 -11.02 12.27 17.10
C SER A 50 -12.00 11.76 18.15
N ALA A 51 -13.17 12.39 18.27
CA ALA A 51 -14.26 11.94 19.14
C ALA A 51 -14.84 10.59 18.68
N LEU A 52 -15.01 10.38 17.37
CA LEU A 52 -15.45 9.08 16.83
C LEU A 52 -14.43 7.98 17.11
N ILE A 53 -13.14 8.22 16.85
CA ILE A 53 -12.05 7.28 17.15
C ILE A 53 -12.06 6.89 18.64
N SER A 54 -12.12 7.90 19.52
CA SER A 54 -12.16 7.68 20.97
C SER A 54 -13.40 6.89 21.40
N THR A 55 -14.54 7.15 20.78
CA THR A 55 -15.78 6.39 21.03
C THR A 55 -15.61 4.92 20.62
N GLN A 56 -15.06 4.64 19.43
CA GLN A 56 -14.87 3.26 18.96
C GLN A 56 -13.85 2.50 19.82
N TYR A 57 -12.76 3.16 20.22
CA TYR A 57 -11.80 2.57 21.15
C TYR A 57 -12.43 2.27 22.52
N GLY A 58 -13.21 3.20 23.06
CA GLY A 58 -13.97 3.00 24.30
C GLY A 58 -14.95 1.81 24.23
N GLN A 59 -15.62 1.62 23.09
CA GLN A 59 -16.48 0.45 22.86
C GLN A 59 -15.69 -0.85 22.79
N ALA A 60 -14.51 -0.85 22.16
CA ALA A 60 -13.63 -2.01 22.16
C ALA A 60 -13.13 -2.37 23.57
N ARG A 61 -12.84 -1.35 24.41
CA ARG A 61 -12.47 -1.52 25.82
C ARG A 61 -13.62 -2.13 26.64
N LEU A 62 -14.83 -1.58 26.52
CA LEU A 62 -16.02 -2.10 27.22
C LEU A 62 -16.36 -3.54 26.80
N GLY A 63 -15.97 -3.95 25.59
CA GLY A 63 -16.09 -5.33 25.12
C GLY A 63 -15.04 -6.29 25.68
N GLY A 64 -14.16 -5.84 26.59
CA GLY A 64 -13.12 -6.68 27.20
C GLY A 64 -11.98 -7.08 26.25
N ARG A 65 -11.84 -6.40 25.11
CA ARG A 65 -10.86 -6.74 24.07
C ARG A 65 -9.52 -6.04 24.21
N LEU A 66 -9.40 -5.10 25.15
CA LEU A 66 -8.24 -4.23 25.30
C LEU A 66 -7.66 -4.36 26.71
N PRO A 67 -6.32 -4.26 26.84
CA PRO A 67 -5.68 -4.17 28.14
C PRO A 67 -6.13 -2.92 28.91
N ILE A 68 -6.10 -3.01 30.23
CA ILE A 68 -6.30 -1.87 31.11
C ILE A 68 -5.04 -1.00 31.02
N VAL A 69 -5.14 0.11 30.29
CA VAL A 69 -4.03 1.03 30.05
C VAL A 69 -4.33 2.41 30.60
N SER A 70 -3.27 3.19 30.85
CA SER A 70 -3.43 4.59 31.25
C SER A 70 -3.98 5.44 30.10
N PRO A 71 -4.69 6.55 30.38
CA PRO A 71 -5.17 7.45 29.33
C PRO A 71 -4.05 8.01 28.44
N ALA A 72 -2.84 8.19 28.99
CA ALA A 72 -1.67 8.64 28.22
C ALA A 72 -1.22 7.57 27.19
N PHE A 73 -1.28 6.30 27.57
CA PHE A 73 -0.95 5.20 26.67
C PHE A 73 -2.02 5.04 25.58
N GLU A 74 -3.30 5.11 25.95
CA GLU A 74 -4.43 5.11 25.01
C GLU A 74 -4.27 6.22 23.95
N TYR A 75 -3.98 7.45 24.38
CA TYR A 75 -3.75 8.56 23.46
C TYR A 75 -2.58 8.27 22.50
N SER A 76 -1.48 7.71 23.00
CA SER A 76 -0.32 7.35 22.16
C SER A 76 -0.62 6.26 21.12
N GLU A 77 -1.53 5.32 21.42
CA GLU A 77 -1.95 4.29 20.47
C GLU A 77 -2.86 4.85 19.37
N LEU A 78 -3.70 5.82 19.72
CA LEU A 78 -4.68 6.45 18.83
C LEU A 78 -4.10 7.59 17.99
N LEU A 79 -3.05 8.26 18.47
CA LEU A 79 -2.42 9.40 17.78
C LEU A 79 -2.07 9.10 16.31
N PRO A 80 -1.48 7.95 15.94
CA PRO A 80 -1.21 7.65 14.53
C PRO A 80 -2.46 7.55 13.65
N LEU A 81 -3.61 7.16 14.21
CA LEU A 81 -4.88 7.15 13.48
C LEU A 81 -5.39 8.59 13.31
N ILE A 82 -5.33 9.40 14.37
CA ILE A 82 -5.74 10.81 14.32
C ILE A 82 -4.92 11.56 13.26
N ASP A 83 -3.60 11.41 13.27
CA ASP A 83 -2.70 12.01 12.28
C ASP A 83 -3.01 11.53 10.85
N GLN A 84 -3.32 10.25 10.69
CA GLN A 84 -3.70 9.67 9.40
C GLN A 84 -4.99 10.30 8.85
N TRP A 85 -5.99 10.47 9.72
CA TRP A 85 -7.24 11.14 9.37
C TRP A 85 -7.06 12.63 9.10
N GLN A 86 -6.16 13.31 9.82
CA GLN A 86 -5.82 14.69 9.54
C GLN A 86 -5.23 14.86 8.13
N ARG A 87 -4.26 14.01 7.75
CA ARG A 87 -3.70 14.02 6.38
C ARG A 87 -4.78 13.76 5.32
N TRP A 88 -5.72 12.85 5.60
CA TRP A 88 -6.84 12.61 4.71
C TRP A 88 -7.76 13.83 4.59
N LEU A 89 -8.06 14.53 5.69
CA LEU A 89 -8.86 15.75 5.67
C LEU A 89 -8.20 16.85 4.84
N GLU A 90 -6.90 17.06 5.01
CA GLU A 90 -6.13 18.05 4.24
C GLU A 90 -6.21 17.76 2.72
N LEU A 91 -6.08 16.49 2.34
CA LEU A 91 -6.21 16.06 0.95
C LEU A 91 -7.65 16.15 0.45
N ASN A 92 -8.64 15.78 1.27
CA ASN A 92 -10.04 15.85 0.90
C ASN A 92 -10.49 17.30 0.68
N LEU A 93 -10.04 18.26 1.51
CA LEU A 93 -10.31 19.68 1.29
C LEU A 93 -9.89 20.13 -0.13
N ARG A 94 -8.74 19.64 -0.61
CA ARG A 94 -8.25 19.90 -1.96
C ARG A 94 -8.99 19.11 -3.03
N PHE A 95 -9.28 17.83 -2.79
CA PHE A 95 -9.86 16.87 -3.72
C PHE A 95 -11.21 16.35 -3.21
N HIS A 96 -12.22 17.23 -3.12
CA HIS A 96 -13.53 16.88 -2.56
C HIS A 96 -14.58 16.54 -3.62
N GLN A 97 -14.35 16.89 -4.89
CA GLN A 97 -15.31 16.61 -5.96
C GLN A 97 -15.07 15.21 -6.48
N THR A 98 -16.12 14.38 -6.51
CA THR A 98 -15.99 13.05 -7.16
C THR A 98 -15.86 13.26 -8.66
N ALA A 99 -14.82 12.67 -9.26
CA ALA A 99 -14.63 12.74 -10.70
C ALA A 99 -15.79 12.01 -11.42
N ALA A 100 -15.89 12.21 -12.75
CA ALA A 100 -16.88 11.51 -13.56
C ALA A 100 -16.76 9.98 -13.37
N LYS A 101 -17.91 9.27 -13.40
CA LYS A 101 -17.96 7.81 -13.22
C LYS A 101 -16.97 7.12 -14.16
N SER A 102 -16.02 6.39 -13.58
CA SER A 102 -15.05 5.60 -14.32
C SER A 102 -15.74 4.42 -15.02
N PRO A 103 -15.80 4.39 -16.37
CA PRO A 103 -16.30 3.21 -17.08
C PRO A 103 -15.37 2.02 -16.83
N VAL A 104 -15.92 0.81 -16.94
CA VAL A 104 -15.08 -0.40 -17.00
C VAL A 104 -14.20 -0.30 -18.25
N ARG A 105 -12.90 -0.45 -18.04
CA ARG A 105 -11.90 -0.52 -19.11
C ARG A 105 -11.55 -1.99 -19.35
N SER A 106 -11.55 -2.39 -20.61
CA SER A 106 -11.09 -3.71 -21.04
C SER A 106 -9.76 -3.56 -21.78
N ILE A 107 -8.72 -4.25 -21.30
CA ILE A 107 -7.37 -4.23 -21.87
C ILE A 107 -6.97 -5.65 -22.19
N ARG A 108 -6.55 -5.88 -23.44
CA ARG A 108 -6.15 -7.20 -23.92
C ARG A 108 -4.63 -7.28 -24.04
N SER A 109 -4.03 -8.32 -23.49
CA SER A 109 -2.62 -8.64 -23.75
C SER A 109 -2.45 -9.41 -25.06
N ASP A 110 -1.23 -9.38 -25.59
CA ASP A 110 -0.85 -10.11 -26.81
C ASP A 110 -0.99 -11.64 -26.65
N ARG A 111 -1.00 -12.12 -25.41
CA ARG A 111 -1.24 -13.53 -25.06
C ARG A 111 -2.72 -13.90 -24.96
N GLY A 112 -3.62 -12.98 -25.31
CA GLY A 112 -5.06 -13.22 -25.38
C GLY A 112 -5.79 -13.08 -24.04
N ILE A 113 -5.14 -12.54 -23.01
CA ILE A 113 -5.74 -12.32 -21.69
C ILE A 113 -6.46 -10.98 -21.70
N MET A 114 -7.69 -10.94 -21.19
CA MET A 114 -8.45 -9.70 -21.02
C MET A 114 -8.49 -9.31 -19.55
N LEU A 115 -8.04 -8.11 -19.24
CA LEU A 115 -8.23 -7.46 -17.95
C LEU A 115 -9.41 -6.50 -18.06
N GLU A 116 -10.41 -6.67 -17.19
CA GLU A 116 -11.55 -5.77 -17.08
C GLU A 116 -11.62 -5.21 -15.66
N ALA A 117 -11.54 -3.88 -15.53
CA ALA A 117 -11.56 -3.23 -14.23
C ALA A 117 -12.04 -1.78 -14.33
N SER A 118 -12.47 -1.23 -13.20
CA SER A 118 -12.82 0.18 -13.03
C SER A 118 -12.14 0.75 -11.77
N VAL A 119 -11.92 2.06 -11.75
CA VAL A 119 -11.29 2.77 -10.62
C VAL A 119 -12.25 3.83 -10.09
N PRO A 120 -13.08 3.54 -9.08
CA PRO A 120 -14.11 4.47 -8.61
C PRO A 120 -13.56 5.62 -7.75
N ASP A 121 -12.38 5.46 -7.14
CA ASP A 121 -11.87 6.34 -6.06
C ASP A 121 -11.12 7.58 -6.57
N VAL A 122 -11.57 8.22 -7.66
CA VAL A 122 -10.90 9.40 -8.25
C VAL A 122 -11.68 10.67 -7.92
N TYR A 123 -10.95 11.66 -7.44
CA TYR A 123 -11.45 12.95 -7.00
C TYR A 123 -10.76 14.07 -7.78
N SER A 124 -11.46 15.18 -8.03
CA SER A 124 -10.92 16.37 -8.70
C SER A 124 -10.84 17.55 -7.76
N THR A 125 -9.95 18.48 -8.09
CA THR A 125 -9.95 19.83 -7.51
C THR A 125 -11.17 20.63 -7.98
N GLU A 126 -11.49 21.73 -7.29
CA GLU A 126 -12.55 22.63 -7.76
C GLU A 126 -12.32 23.08 -9.21
N SER A 127 -13.37 22.97 -10.02
CA SER A 127 -13.41 23.40 -11.43
C SER A 127 -13.03 24.87 -11.66
N SER A 128 -12.99 25.69 -10.62
CA SER A 128 -12.57 27.10 -10.64
C SER A 128 -11.06 27.28 -10.83
N ILE A 129 -10.25 26.24 -10.60
CA ILE A 129 -8.79 26.29 -10.68
C ILE A 129 -8.34 25.94 -12.12
N PRO A 130 -7.51 26.77 -12.78
CA PRO A 130 -7.14 26.60 -14.20
C PRO A 130 -6.32 25.36 -14.57
N ASN A 131 -6.10 24.43 -13.63
CA ASN A 131 -5.50 23.12 -13.88
C ASN A 131 -6.26 22.10 -13.03
N GLU A 132 -7.28 21.46 -13.61
CA GLU A 132 -7.97 20.35 -12.95
C GLU A 132 -6.96 19.25 -12.68
N THR A 133 -6.67 19.00 -11.40
CA THR A 133 -5.82 17.89 -10.99
C THR A 133 -6.69 16.80 -10.40
N LEU A 134 -6.46 15.58 -10.86
CA LEU A 134 -7.17 14.39 -10.42
C LEU A 134 -6.30 13.64 -9.42
N ALA A 135 -6.92 13.18 -8.34
CA ALA A 135 -6.26 12.43 -7.30
C ALA A 135 -7.08 11.23 -6.86
N ARG A 136 -6.41 10.11 -6.65
CA ARG A 136 -6.96 8.93 -6.00
C ARG A 136 -6.49 8.91 -4.55
N LEU A 137 -7.43 8.95 -3.60
CA LEU A 137 -7.12 9.00 -2.17
C LEU A 137 -7.34 7.61 -1.55
N ILE A 138 -6.26 6.90 -1.23
CA ILE A 138 -6.32 5.55 -0.67
C ILE A 138 -5.82 5.56 0.76
N PHE A 139 -6.70 5.10 1.65
CA PHE A 139 -6.38 4.93 3.04
C PHE A 139 -5.75 3.54 3.25
N ILE A 140 -4.55 3.52 3.81
CA ILE A 140 -3.75 2.30 3.98
C ILE A 140 -3.68 1.93 5.46
N GLU A 141 -4.08 0.70 5.77
CA GLU A 141 -4.03 0.22 7.16
C GLU A 141 -2.58 -0.02 7.61
N GLY A 142 -2.21 0.52 8.77
CA GLY A 142 -0.87 0.40 9.33
C GLY A 142 0.14 1.43 8.79
N LYS A 143 1.42 1.18 9.09
CA LYS A 143 2.54 2.06 8.72
C LYS A 143 2.88 1.96 7.23
N LEU A 144 3.20 3.08 6.59
CA LEU A 144 3.76 3.12 5.24
C LEU A 144 5.29 3.14 5.25
N HIS A 145 5.87 3.60 6.35
CA HIS A 145 7.32 3.70 6.55
C HIS A 145 7.71 3.15 7.92
N ARG A 146 8.89 2.55 8.00
CA ARG A 146 9.58 2.25 9.26
C ARG A 146 10.91 2.98 9.26
N GLY A 147 10.94 4.19 9.83
CA GLY A 147 12.08 5.07 9.68
C GLY A 147 12.22 5.49 8.23
N GLN A 148 13.34 5.15 7.59
CA GLN A 148 13.60 5.44 6.17
C GLN A 148 13.06 4.36 5.23
N ASP A 149 12.73 3.16 5.74
CA ASP A 149 12.31 2.04 4.91
C ASP A 149 10.83 2.13 4.55
N ILE A 150 10.52 2.11 3.26
CA ILE A 150 9.16 2.07 2.74
C ILE A 150 8.60 0.64 2.83
N GLU A 151 7.35 0.49 3.26
CA GLU A 151 6.60 -0.76 3.20
C GLU A 151 6.10 -1.00 1.76
N TRP A 152 7.04 -1.33 0.86
CA TRP A 152 6.81 -1.44 -0.58
C TRP A 152 5.67 -2.38 -0.97
N HIS A 153 5.41 -3.43 -0.20
CA HIS A 153 4.30 -4.36 -0.45
C HIS A 153 2.93 -3.65 -0.51
N LYS A 154 2.74 -2.57 0.27
CA LYS A 154 1.52 -1.76 0.26
C LYS A 154 1.41 -0.89 -0.99
N CYS A 155 2.56 -0.39 -1.46
CA CYS A 155 2.64 0.42 -2.67
C CYS A 155 2.39 -0.43 -3.92
N VAL A 156 3.04 -1.60 -4.00
CA VAL A 156 2.86 -2.58 -5.10
C VAL A 156 1.40 -2.97 -5.27
N ALA A 157 0.66 -3.17 -4.17
CA ALA A 157 -0.76 -3.52 -4.23
C ALA A 157 -1.64 -2.43 -4.89
N GLN A 158 -1.22 -1.17 -4.84
CA GLN A 158 -1.98 -0.03 -5.40
C GLN A 158 -1.54 0.36 -6.80
N TRP A 159 -0.40 -0.16 -7.27
CA TRP A 159 0.18 0.18 -8.55
C TRP A 159 -0.71 -0.16 -9.77
N PRO A 160 -1.31 -1.35 -9.89
CA PRO A 160 -2.17 -1.66 -11.05
C PRO A 160 -3.38 -0.72 -11.15
N ALA A 161 -3.98 -0.36 -10.01
CA ALA A 161 -5.09 0.58 -9.96
C ALA A 161 -4.67 2.01 -10.34
N HIS A 162 -3.45 2.43 -9.96
CA HIS A 162 -2.88 3.70 -10.40
C HIS A 162 -2.66 3.73 -11.92
N LEU A 163 -2.06 2.69 -12.51
CA LEU A 163 -1.88 2.57 -13.96
C LEU A 163 -3.22 2.64 -14.70
N LEU A 164 -4.24 1.91 -14.20
CA LEU A 164 -5.57 1.94 -14.78
C LEU A 164 -6.25 3.31 -14.66
N ALA A 165 -5.99 4.04 -13.57
CA ALA A 165 -6.45 5.42 -13.41
C ALA A 165 -5.87 6.33 -14.49
N GLN A 166 -4.58 6.19 -14.82
CA GLN A 166 -3.96 6.95 -15.92
C GLN A 166 -4.66 6.69 -17.27
N LEU A 167 -5.01 5.43 -17.54
CA LEU A 167 -5.71 5.05 -18.77
C LEU A 167 -7.16 5.54 -18.83
N THR A 168 -7.78 5.76 -17.67
CA THR A 168 -9.18 6.16 -17.59
C THR A 168 -9.34 7.67 -17.65
N HIS A 169 -8.50 8.39 -16.91
CA HIS A 169 -8.66 9.81 -16.64
C HIS A 169 -7.48 10.68 -17.10
N GLY A 170 -6.40 10.08 -17.61
CA GLY A 170 -5.17 10.81 -17.92
C GLY A 170 -4.37 11.09 -16.65
N SER A 171 -3.83 12.30 -16.50
CA SER A 171 -2.93 12.67 -15.40
C SER A 171 -3.61 12.58 -14.02
N VAL A 172 -3.33 11.50 -13.26
CA VAL A 172 -3.88 11.27 -11.92
C VAL A 172 -2.76 11.07 -10.90
N GLU A 173 -2.79 11.81 -9.79
CA GLU A 173 -1.95 11.52 -8.61
C GLU A 173 -2.61 10.41 -7.77
N THR A 174 -1.85 9.52 -7.11
CA THR A 174 -2.44 8.56 -6.15
C THR A 174 -1.78 8.69 -4.80
N TYR A 175 -2.55 9.15 -3.81
CA TYR A 175 -2.12 9.35 -2.45
C TYR A 175 -2.42 8.13 -1.60
N LEU A 176 -1.38 7.53 -1.03
CA LEU A 176 -1.46 6.45 -0.05
C LEU A 176 -1.30 7.07 1.33
N ILE A 177 -2.35 7.02 2.14
CA ILE A 177 -2.42 7.70 3.44
C ILE A 177 -2.30 6.64 4.53
N GLY A 178 -1.16 6.59 5.22
CA GLY A 178 -0.84 5.63 6.26
C GLY A 178 -0.67 6.27 7.64
N GLU A 179 -0.48 5.43 8.67
CA GLU A 179 -0.25 5.91 10.04
C GLU A 179 1.01 6.80 10.15
N THR A 180 2.05 6.51 9.37
CA THR A 180 3.37 7.15 9.48
C THR A 180 3.62 8.28 8.48
N GLY A 181 2.70 8.55 7.55
CA GLY A 181 2.90 9.53 6.49
C GLY A 181 2.04 9.26 5.27
N THR A 182 2.30 10.02 4.20
CA THR A 182 1.62 9.90 2.91
C THR A 182 2.64 9.64 1.81
N LEU A 183 2.35 8.70 0.91
CA LEU A 183 3.12 8.50 -0.32
C LEU A 183 2.29 8.93 -1.52
N CYS A 184 2.92 9.51 -2.53
CA CYS A 184 2.24 9.91 -3.75
C CYS A 184 2.83 9.16 -4.94
N PHE A 185 1.99 8.45 -5.70
CA PHE A 185 2.34 8.09 -7.07
C PHE A 185 2.11 9.30 -7.97
N THR A 186 3.17 9.71 -8.66
CA THR A 186 3.12 10.80 -9.64
C THR A 186 2.39 10.36 -10.90
N PRO A 187 1.79 11.30 -11.66
CA PRO A 187 1.16 10.97 -12.93
C PRO A 187 2.17 10.43 -13.93
N ILE A 188 1.74 9.44 -14.70
CA ILE A 188 2.57 8.78 -15.72
C ILE A 188 1.88 8.94 -17.06
N GLU A 189 2.66 9.10 -18.12
CA GLU A 189 2.13 9.14 -19.47
C GLU A 189 1.27 7.90 -19.76
N THR A 190 0.09 8.12 -20.32
CA THR A 190 -0.92 7.09 -20.60
C THR A 190 -0.36 5.89 -21.36
N GLU A 191 0.52 6.12 -22.34
CA GLU A 191 1.09 5.02 -23.14
C GLU A 191 2.10 4.19 -22.33
N MET A 192 2.95 4.84 -21.53
CA MET A 192 3.85 4.13 -20.60
C MET A 192 3.04 3.35 -19.56
N ALA A 193 1.96 3.94 -19.02
CA ALA A 193 1.10 3.28 -18.05
C ALA A 193 0.46 2.01 -18.63
N LYS A 194 0.03 2.06 -19.90
CA LYS A 194 -0.49 0.90 -20.64
C LYS A 194 0.56 -0.19 -20.78
N GLN A 195 1.79 0.16 -21.17
CA GLN A 195 2.89 -0.79 -21.34
C GLN A 195 3.25 -1.47 -20.02
N HIS A 196 3.33 -0.72 -18.92
CA HIS A 196 3.56 -1.30 -17.59
C HIS A 196 2.44 -2.25 -17.18
N LEU A 197 1.18 -1.88 -17.44
CA LEU A 197 0.04 -2.73 -17.08
C LEU A 197 0.01 -4.04 -17.89
N LEU A 198 0.32 -3.98 -19.18
CA LEU A 198 0.47 -5.17 -20.04
C LEU A 198 1.62 -6.06 -19.57
N THR A 199 2.75 -5.45 -19.20
CA THR A 199 3.92 -6.17 -18.66
C THR A 199 3.57 -6.91 -17.36
N LEU A 200 2.81 -6.27 -16.47
CA LEU A 200 2.32 -6.91 -15.24
C LEU A 200 1.36 -8.06 -15.54
N LEU A 201 0.46 -7.90 -16.51
CA LEU A 201 -0.50 -8.94 -16.90
C LEU A 201 0.21 -10.17 -17.47
N ASP A 202 1.21 -9.97 -18.34
CA ASP A 202 2.01 -11.06 -18.89
C ASP A 202 2.88 -11.72 -17.81
N ALA A 203 3.48 -10.94 -16.91
CA ALA A 203 4.27 -11.47 -15.80
C ALA A 203 3.40 -12.29 -14.82
N TRP A 204 2.19 -11.81 -14.52
CA TRP A 204 1.23 -12.57 -13.71
C TRP A 204 0.87 -13.89 -14.36
N PHE A 205 0.59 -13.90 -15.67
CA PHE A 205 0.25 -15.12 -16.39
C PHE A 205 1.40 -16.14 -16.39
N ASP A 206 2.62 -15.68 -16.59
CA ASP A 206 3.81 -16.52 -16.52
C ASP A 206 4.04 -17.06 -15.09
N ALA A 207 3.79 -16.24 -14.06
CA ALA A 207 3.91 -16.63 -12.64
C ALA A 207 2.90 -17.70 -12.22
N VAL A 208 1.73 -17.77 -12.88
CA VAL A 208 0.74 -18.83 -12.68
C VAL A 208 1.25 -20.18 -13.23
N GLN A 209 2.07 -20.17 -14.29
CA GLN A 209 2.62 -21.41 -14.86
C GLN A 209 3.84 -21.93 -14.10
N ALA A 210 4.72 -21.03 -13.67
CA ALA A 210 5.87 -21.37 -12.85
C ALA A 210 6.12 -20.25 -11.84
N PRO A 211 6.36 -20.57 -10.54
CA PRO A 211 6.60 -19.55 -9.53
C PRO A 211 7.73 -18.60 -9.92
N TYR A 212 7.47 -17.29 -9.83
CA TYR A 212 8.46 -16.28 -10.15
C TYR A 212 9.48 -16.14 -9.02
N PRO A 213 10.79 -16.20 -9.32
CA PRO A 213 11.85 -15.99 -8.34
C PRO A 213 11.94 -14.50 -8.02
N LEU A 214 10.93 -13.96 -7.35
CA LEU A 214 10.79 -12.52 -7.13
C LEU A 214 10.31 -12.25 -5.70
N ALA A 215 11.26 -11.94 -4.83
CA ALA A 215 10.99 -11.52 -3.46
C ALA A 215 10.92 -9.99 -3.39
N CYS A 216 9.78 -9.45 -2.94
CA CYS A 216 9.43 -8.03 -3.05
C CYS A 216 10.40 -7.14 -2.27
N LYS A 217 10.62 -7.41 -0.97
CA LYS A 217 11.51 -6.57 -0.14
C LYS A 217 12.95 -6.62 -0.64
N THR A 218 13.41 -7.81 -0.99
CA THR A 218 14.75 -8.05 -1.52
C THR A 218 14.97 -7.32 -2.84
N ALA A 219 13.97 -7.33 -3.73
CA ALA A 219 14.04 -6.64 -5.01
C ALA A 219 14.14 -5.12 -4.84
N PHE A 220 13.32 -4.51 -3.98
CA PHE A 220 13.44 -3.08 -3.68
C PHE A 220 14.75 -2.73 -2.96
N CYS A 221 15.22 -3.60 -2.06
CA CYS A 221 16.52 -3.46 -1.39
C CYS A 221 17.67 -3.42 -2.41
N LEU A 222 17.59 -4.25 -3.46
CA LEU A 222 18.54 -4.24 -4.59
C LEU A 222 18.39 -2.97 -5.45
N LEU A 223 17.16 -2.60 -5.83
CA LEU A 223 16.88 -1.41 -6.65
C LEU A 223 17.30 -0.10 -5.97
N ALA A 224 17.31 -0.06 -4.63
CA ALA A 224 17.79 1.08 -3.86
C ALA A 224 19.31 1.28 -3.95
N GLN A 225 20.09 0.27 -4.39
CA GLN A 225 21.54 0.37 -4.49
C GLN A 225 22.03 0.96 -5.82
N GLU A 226 21.13 1.15 -6.80
CA GLU A 226 21.46 1.68 -8.14
C GLU A 226 22.69 0.96 -8.73
N MET A 227 22.49 -0.29 -9.13
CA MET A 227 23.59 -1.18 -9.53
C MET A 227 24.44 -0.57 -10.66
N THR A 228 25.71 -0.30 -10.35
CA THR A 228 26.77 0.03 -11.29
C THR A 228 27.78 -1.14 -11.35
N PRO A 229 28.60 -1.25 -12.40
CA PRO A 229 29.62 -2.29 -12.49
C PRO A 229 30.57 -2.34 -11.29
N GLU A 230 30.78 -1.20 -10.61
CA GLU A 230 31.68 -1.04 -9.48
C GLU A 230 31.06 -1.45 -8.14
N ASN A 231 29.73 -1.32 -7.99
CA ASN A 231 29.03 -1.58 -6.72
C ASN A 231 28.25 -2.90 -6.70
N THR A 232 28.28 -3.67 -7.81
CA THR A 232 27.45 -4.86 -8.01
C THR A 232 27.59 -5.87 -6.86
N ASP A 233 28.81 -6.20 -6.44
CA ASP A 233 29.04 -7.15 -5.34
C ASP A 233 28.47 -6.66 -4.00
N SER A 234 28.61 -5.35 -3.73
CA SER A 234 28.07 -4.72 -2.52
C SER A 234 26.53 -4.71 -2.53
N ALA A 235 25.93 -4.40 -3.68
CA ALA A 235 24.49 -4.41 -3.87
C ALA A 235 23.89 -5.81 -3.68
N LEU A 236 24.53 -6.83 -4.26
CA LEU A 236 24.13 -8.23 -4.09
C LEU A 236 24.29 -8.71 -2.65
N LYS A 237 25.34 -8.27 -1.94
CA LYS A 237 25.52 -8.59 -0.51
C LYS A 237 24.38 -8.00 0.33
N LYS A 238 24.00 -6.75 0.11
CA LYS A 238 22.86 -6.12 0.83
C LYS A 238 21.54 -6.82 0.51
N ALA A 239 21.30 -7.18 -0.75
CA ALA A 239 20.13 -7.96 -1.13
C ALA A 239 20.10 -9.33 -0.44
N ARG A 240 21.25 -10.01 -0.33
CA ARG A 240 21.36 -11.25 0.46
C ARG A 240 20.99 -11.05 1.92
N GLU A 241 21.52 -10.01 2.57
CA GLU A 241 21.17 -9.68 3.96
C GLU A 241 19.68 -9.35 4.12
N CYS A 242 19.06 -8.69 3.13
CA CYS A 242 17.61 -8.45 3.09
C CYS A 242 16.78 -9.75 2.95
N PHE A 243 17.26 -10.71 2.15
CA PHE A 243 16.55 -11.97 1.90
C PHE A 243 16.70 -13.00 3.04
N GLU A 244 17.94 -13.27 3.43
CA GLU A 244 18.29 -14.30 4.43
C GLU A 244 18.19 -13.77 5.86
N GLY A 245 18.34 -12.45 6.03
CA GLY A 245 18.35 -11.79 7.32
C GLY A 245 19.76 -11.57 7.85
N ASN A 246 19.84 -10.93 9.01
CA ASN A 246 21.07 -10.67 9.72
C ASN A 246 20.88 -10.88 11.23
N MET A 247 21.92 -10.63 12.03
CA MET A 247 21.86 -10.82 13.49
C MET A 247 20.80 -9.95 14.20
N LYS A 248 20.34 -8.87 13.57
CA LYS A 248 19.39 -7.91 14.17
C LYS A 248 17.95 -8.08 13.67
N ALA A 249 17.77 -8.61 12.46
CA ALA A 249 16.46 -8.69 11.82
C ALA A 249 16.31 -9.98 11.00
N PRO A 250 15.13 -10.63 11.07
CA PRO A 250 14.83 -11.80 10.27
C PRO A 250 14.71 -11.44 8.78
N GLY A 251 15.17 -12.33 7.90
CA GLY A 251 15.12 -12.14 6.46
C GLY A 251 13.72 -12.28 5.86
N GLU A 252 13.54 -11.77 4.65
CA GLU A 252 12.28 -11.95 3.89
C GLU A 252 11.87 -13.42 3.76
N VAL A 253 12.83 -14.34 3.57
CA VAL A 253 12.57 -15.78 3.42
C VAL A 253 11.83 -16.37 4.62
N THR A 254 12.13 -15.90 5.83
CA THR A 254 11.50 -16.39 7.07
C THR A 254 10.05 -15.92 7.23
N ASN A 255 9.67 -14.82 6.56
CA ASN A 255 8.33 -14.26 6.63
C ASN A 255 7.36 -14.94 5.66
N SER A 256 7.85 -15.76 4.72
CA SER A 256 7.03 -16.42 3.70
C SER A 256 7.41 -17.90 3.58
N PRO A 257 6.55 -18.82 4.03
CA PRO A 257 6.76 -20.26 3.85
C PRO A 257 6.90 -20.66 2.38
N ALA A 258 6.26 -19.93 1.47
CA ALA A 258 6.38 -20.18 0.03
C ALA A 258 7.79 -19.85 -0.49
N LEU A 259 8.38 -18.73 -0.05
CA LEU A 259 9.77 -18.39 -0.39
C LEU A 259 10.72 -19.42 0.20
N ALA A 260 10.60 -19.75 1.49
CA ALA A 260 11.45 -20.75 2.14
C ALA A 260 11.41 -22.13 1.47
N ARG A 261 10.27 -22.51 0.88
CA ARG A 261 10.11 -23.79 0.18
C ARG A 261 10.74 -23.80 -1.21
N LEU A 262 10.59 -22.71 -1.97
CA LEU A 262 11.01 -22.64 -3.38
C LEU A 262 12.43 -22.11 -3.55
N TRP A 263 12.84 -21.17 -2.70
CA TRP A 263 14.14 -20.51 -2.70
C TRP A 263 14.66 -20.40 -1.27
N PRO A 264 15.26 -21.48 -0.73
CA PRO A 264 15.71 -21.52 0.67
C PRO A 264 16.85 -20.54 0.98
N ASP A 265 17.63 -20.14 -0.03
CA ASP A 265 18.75 -19.21 0.12
C ASP A 265 18.82 -18.20 -1.03
N PHE A 266 19.58 -17.11 -0.85
CA PHE A 266 19.66 -16.06 -1.84
C PHE A 266 20.28 -16.54 -3.17
N SER A 267 21.17 -17.55 -3.12
CA SER A 267 21.78 -18.10 -4.33
C SER A 267 20.76 -18.84 -5.20
N THR A 268 19.81 -19.54 -4.60
CA THR A 268 18.70 -20.17 -5.31
C THR A 268 17.73 -19.14 -5.87
N LEU A 269 17.48 -18.04 -5.15
CA LEU A 269 16.62 -16.95 -5.62
C LEU A 269 17.23 -16.24 -6.84
N ILE A 270 18.49 -15.80 -6.75
CA ILE A 270 19.11 -14.99 -7.80
C ILE A 270 19.35 -15.77 -9.09
N ASN A 271 19.70 -17.06 -8.97
CA ASN A 271 19.85 -17.97 -10.11
C ASN A 271 18.52 -18.55 -10.58
N GLY A 272 17.44 -18.29 -9.84
CA GLY A 272 16.09 -18.66 -10.24
C GLY A 272 15.72 -17.98 -11.55
N GLN A 273 14.94 -18.70 -12.37
CA GLN A 273 14.45 -18.19 -13.64
C GLN A 273 12.93 -18.21 -13.68
N SER A 274 12.33 -17.19 -14.28
CA SER A 274 10.91 -17.23 -14.64
C SER A 274 10.63 -18.22 -15.75
N PHE A 275 9.34 -18.47 -16.02
CA PHE A 275 8.91 -19.22 -17.21
C PHE A 275 9.51 -18.66 -18.51
N ALA A 276 9.61 -17.34 -18.62
CA ALA A 276 10.24 -16.64 -19.74
C ALA A 276 11.78 -16.57 -19.67
N LYS A 277 12.42 -17.35 -18.79
CA LYS A 277 13.88 -17.40 -18.55
C LYS A 277 14.52 -16.10 -18.08
N LYS A 278 13.73 -15.18 -17.51
CA LYS A 278 14.24 -13.94 -16.92
C LYS A 278 14.76 -14.20 -15.51
N GLN A 279 15.87 -13.58 -15.16
CA GLN A 279 16.49 -13.71 -13.85
C GLN A 279 15.86 -12.73 -12.84
N PHE A 280 16.14 -12.94 -11.55
CA PHE A 280 15.66 -12.09 -10.46
C PHE A 280 15.95 -10.59 -10.68
N THR A 281 17.15 -10.25 -11.13
CA THR A 281 17.58 -8.85 -11.34
C THR A 281 16.79 -8.16 -12.45
N GLU A 282 16.62 -8.85 -13.58
CA GLU A 282 15.83 -8.39 -14.73
C GLU A 282 14.35 -8.24 -14.35
N LEU A 283 13.78 -9.23 -13.66
CA LEU A 283 12.39 -9.17 -13.19
C LEU A 283 12.17 -7.99 -12.21
N SER A 284 13.12 -7.75 -11.32
CA SER A 284 13.08 -6.63 -10.38
C SER A 284 13.06 -5.28 -11.12
N GLN A 285 13.89 -5.13 -12.14
CA GLN A 285 13.91 -3.92 -12.97
C GLN A 285 12.61 -3.74 -13.75
N ILE A 286 12.09 -4.79 -14.38
CA ILE A 286 10.91 -4.70 -15.23
C ILE A 286 9.63 -4.44 -14.40
N ILE A 287 9.49 -5.08 -13.24
CA ILE A 287 8.25 -5.07 -12.46
C ILE A 287 8.25 -3.99 -11.38
N TYR A 288 9.36 -3.78 -10.67
CA TYR A 288 9.39 -2.94 -9.47
C TYR A 288 10.09 -1.59 -9.66
N ALA A 289 11.03 -1.45 -10.61
CA ALA A 289 11.66 -0.15 -10.85
C ALA A 289 10.65 0.95 -11.22
N PRO A 290 9.65 0.70 -12.10
CA PRO A 290 8.63 1.72 -12.41
C PRO A 290 7.86 2.21 -11.18
N ILE A 291 7.67 1.34 -10.17
CA ILE A 291 7.00 1.68 -8.92
C ILE A 291 7.90 2.55 -8.06
N LYS A 292 9.19 2.23 -7.97
CA LYS A 292 10.17 3.05 -7.24
C LYS A 292 10.25 4.46 -7.84
N ASP A 293 10.32 4.56 -9.16
CA ASP A 293 10.53 5.81 -9.87
C ASP A 293 9.28 6.71 -9.85
N ALA A 294 8.08 6.11 -9.75
CA ALA A 294 6.82 6.85 -9.69
C ALA A 294 6.45 7.34 -8.27
N ILE A 295 7.12 6.88 -7.21
CA ILE A 295 6.81 7.31 -5.84
C ILE A 295 7.61 8.54 -5.44
N GLU A 296 6.88 9.60 -5.08
CA GLU A 296 7.40 10.73 -4.31
C GLU A 296 6.98 10.60 -2.84
N ALA A 297 7.94 10.73 -1.94
CA ALA A 297 7.66 10.99 -0.53
C ALA A 297 7.34 12.49 -0.37
N ARG A 298 6.14 12.81 0.15
CA ARG A 298 5.69 14.19 0.41
C ARG A 298 5.42 14.39 1.89
#